data_AF-A0A256YTQ5-F1
#
_entry.id   AF-A0A256YTQ5-F1
#
_cell.length_a   1.000
_cell.length_b   1.000
_cell.length_c   1.000
_cell.angle_alpha   90.00
_cell.angle_beta   90.00
_cell.angle_gamma   90.00
#
_symmetry.space_group_name_H-M   'P 1'
#
loop_
_entity.id
_entity.type
_entity.pdbx_description
1 polymer ?
#
loop_
_entity_poly.entity_id
_entity_poly.type
_entity_poly.pdbx_seq_one_letter_code
_entity_poly.pdbx_strand_id
1 'polypeptide(L)'
;MVNSKGISPIVASVLLIAFSTAIAAIVGTWAMSYTQHKLTTLSSCEQVDITYLSFNYNSTTKEGIVRLQNVGVPINGYKIYAFSDFNKKELVRELNMIIEKGDTRNMGFTTTIDNIKGITIEVIDCPGIKLVIPVRENSY
;
A
#
# COMPACT_ATOMS: atom_id res chain seq x y z
N MET A 1 29.03 -59.72 10.14
CA MET A 1 29.01 -58.92 11.39
C MET A 1 29.17 -57.47 11.03
N VAL A 2 28.08 -56.70 11.00
CA VAL A 2 28.13 -55.24 10.78
C VAL A 2 28.08 -54.59 12.16
N ASN A 3 29.22 -54.07 12.60
CA ASN A 3 29.35 -53.39 13.87
C ASN A 3 28.71 -51.99 13.73
N SER A 4 27.48 -51.83 14.24
CA SER A 4 26.82 -50.53 14.33
C SER A 4 27.58 -49.66 15.34
N LYS A 5 28.48 -48.81 14.85
CA LYS A 5 29.13 -47.79 15.67
C LYS A 5 28.07 -46.73 15.99
N GLY A 6 27.43 -46.87 17.16
CA GLY A 6 26.48 -45.87 17.67
C GLY A 6 27.16 -44.51 17.79
N ILE A 7 26.55 -43.49 17.20
CA ILE A 7 26.96 -42.10 17.39
C ILE A 7 26.84 -41.80 18.88
N SER A 8 27.92 -41.33 19.50
CA SER A 8 27.92 -40.97 20.92
C SER A 8 26.80 -39.94 21.17
N PRO A 9 25.87 -40.19 22.11
CA PRO A 9 24.74 -39.29 22.39
C PRO A 9 25.16 -37.83 22.62
N ILE A 10 26.35 -37.63 23.19
CA ILE A 10 26.92 -36.31 23.46
C ILE A 10 27.22 -35.55 22.16
N VAL A 11 27.78 -36.23 21.15
CA VAL A 11 28.13 -35.61 19.86
C VAL A 11 26.86 -35.23 19.10
N ALA A 12 25.82 -36.05 19.17
CA ALA A 12 24.53 -35.75 18.56
C ALA A 12 23.88 -34.50 19.18
N SER A 13 23.92 -34.36 20.51
CA SER A 13 23.39 -33.19 21.21
C SER A 13 24.14 -31.90 20.86
N VAL A 14 25.48 -31.93 20.84
CA VAL A 14 26.29 -30.74 20.48
C VAL A 14 26.02 -30.30 19.04
N LEU A 15 25.95 -31.27 18.12
CA LEU A 15 25.64 -31.00 16.71
C LEU A 15 24.24 -30.39 16.56
N LEU A 16 23.25 -30.92 17.28
CA LEU A 16 21.88 -30.40 17.27
C LEU A 16 21.81 -28.96 17.78
N ILE A 17 22.55 -28.62 18.85
CA ILE A 17 22.63 -27.25 19.36
C ILE A 17 23.26 -26.33 18.32
N ALA A 18 24.38 -26.74 17.71
CA ALA A 18 25.05 -25.95 16.67
C ALA A 18 24.10 -25.68 15.48
N PHE A 19 23.40 -26.70 14.99
CA PHE A 19 22.40 -26.54 13.92
C PHE A 19 21.25 -25.62 14.32
N SER A 20 20.74 -25.75 15.55
CA SER A 20 19.67 -24.88 16.05
C SER A 20 20.10 -23.42 16.10
N THR A 21 21.30 -23.12 16.60
CA THR A 21 21.84 -21.75 16.64
C THR A 21 22.09 -21.18 15.25
N ALA A 22 22.56 -22.00 14.30
CA ALA A 22 22.75 -21.57 12.91
C ALA A 22 21.42 -21.20 12.24
N ILE A 23 20.38 -22.02 12.42
CA ILE A 23 19.04 -21.72 11.89
C ILE A 23 18.48 -20.45 12.55
N ALA A 24 18.63 -20.31 13.87
CA ALA A 24 18.17 -19.13 14.60
C ALA A 24 18.84 -17.85 14.09
N ALA A 25 20.15 -17.89 13.79
CA ALA A 25 20.87 -16.74 13.22
C ALA A 25 20.35 -16.35 11.83
N ILE A 26 20.07 -17.34 10.97
CA ILE A 26 19.54 -17.10 9.62
C ILE A 26 18.14 -16.47 9.71
N VAL A 27 17.25 -17.08 10.49
CA VAL A 27 15.88 -16.59 10.65
C VAL A 27 15.85 -15.22 11.33
N GLY A 28 16.70 -15.01 12.34
CA GLY A 28 16.83 -13.71 13.01
C GLY A 28 17.29 -12.60 12.07
N THR A 29 18.29 -12.88 11.24
CA THR A 29 18.79 -11.92 10.23
C THR A 29 17.71 -11.56 9.21
N TRP A 30 16.98 -12.57 8.71
CA TRP A 30 15.86 -12.34 7.79
C TRP A 30 14.74 -11.52 8.45
N ALA A 31 14.35 -11.85 9.69
CA ALA A 31 13.31 -11.13 10.43
C ALA A 31 13.69 -9.67 10.70
N MET A 32 14.95 -9.41 11.06
CA MET A 32 15.45 -8.04 11.24
C MET A 32 15.44 -7.27 9.92
N SER A 33 15.93 -7.87 8.83
CA SER A 33 15.93 -7.25 7.50
C SER A 33 14.52 -6.92 7.04
N TYR A 34 13.57 -7.85 7.21
CA TYR A 34 12.17 -7.62 6.90
C TYR A 34 11.59 -6.45 7.71
N THR A 35 11.82 -6.44 9.02
CA THR A 35 11.29 -5.39 9.90
C THR A 35 11.88 -4.02 9.56
N GLN A 36 13.19 -3.95 9.33
CA GLN A 36 13.86 -2.72 8.92
C GLN A 36 13.31 -2.21 7.58
N HIS A 37 13.13 -3.07 6.59
CA HIS A 37 12.53 -2.70 5.32
C HIS A 37 11.10 -2.17 5.49
N LYS A 38 10.28 -2.76 6.37
CA LYS A 38 8.93 -2.26 6.63
C LYS A 38 8.94 -0.90 7.34
N LEU A 39 9.86 -0.71 8.29
CA LEU A 39 10.01 0.56 9.00
C LEU A 39 10.48 1.68 8.07
N THR A 40 11.44 1.42 7.17
CA THR A 40 11.88 2.43 6.21
C THR A 40 10.76 2.82 5.25
N THR A 41 10.00 1.85 4.72
CA THR A 41 8.83 2.15 3.87
C THR A 41 7.78 2.99 4.62
N LEU A 42 7.46 2.64 5.88
CA LEU A 42 6.51 3.41 6.68
C LEU A 42 7.02 4.82 6.99
N SER A 43 8.30 4.99 7.30
CA SER A 43 8.89 6.30 7.57
C SER A 43 8.87 7.22 6.33
N SER A 44 9.04 6.67 5.13
CA SER A 44 8.87 7.46 3.90
C SER A 44 7.42 7.90 3.68
N CYS A 45 6.46 7.15 4.18
CA CYS A 45 5.04 7.46 4.06
C CYS A 45 4.57 8.61 4.97
N GLU A 46 5.30 8.92 6.05
CA GLU A 46 4.97 10.06 6.92
C GLU A 46 5.07 11.41 6.20
N GLN A 47 5.89 11.48 5.14
CA GLN A 47 6.11 12.68 4.34
C GLN A 47 5.28 12.69 3.05
N VAL A 48 4.42 11.69 2.85
CA VAL A 48 3.49 11.67 1.72
C VAL A 48 2.31 12.57 2.04
N ASP A 49 2.09 13.55 1.19
CA ASP A 49 1.00 14.49 1.32
C ASP A 49 0.44 14.81 -0.07
N ILE A 50 -0.86 14.63 -0.22
CA ILE A 50 -1.58 14.72 -1.49
C ILE A 50 -2.79 15.60 -1.26
N THR A 51 -2.91 16.61 -2.10
CA THR A 51 -4.03 17.54 -2.06
C THR A 51 -4.80 17.44 -3.37
N TYR A 52 -6.13 17.52 -3.28
CA TYR A 52 -6.96 17.68 -4.46
C TYR A 52 -7.20 19.16 -4.72
N LEU A 53 -7.05 19.57 -5.98
CA LEU A 53 -7.27 20.95 -6.41
C LEU A 53 -8.68 21.14 -6.95
N SER A 54 -9.18 20.16 -7.69
CA SER A 54 -10.54 20.18 -8.20
C SER A 54 -11.09 18.77 -8.35
N PHE A 55 -12.41 18.68 -8.25
CA PHE A 55 -13.17 17.46 -8.47
C PHE A 55 -14.45 17.84 -9.22
N ASN A 56 -14.70 17.17 -10.34
CA ASN A 56 -15.92 17.29 -11.11
C ASN A 56 -16.46 15.88 -11.37
N TYR A 57 -17.75 15.70 -11.18
CA TYR A 57 -18.42 14.44 -11.44
C TYR A 57 -19.77 14.69 -12.10
N ASN A 58 -20.03 13.94 -13.17
CA ASN A 58 -21.30 13.94 -13.88
C ASN A 58 -22.05 12.65 -13.57
N SER A 59 -23.14 12.75 -12.80
CA SER A 59 -23.98 11.61 -12.42
C SER A 59 -24.69 10.96 -13.60
N THR A 60 -24.93 11.70 -14.69
CA THR A 60 -25.62 11.19 -15.89
C THR A 60 -24.71 10.30 -16.73
N THR A 61 -23.45 10.71 -16.94
CA THR A 61 -22.46 9.91 -17.69
C THR A 61 -21.66 8.95 -16.81
N LYS A 62 -21.77 9.09 -15.48
CA LYS A 62 -20.98 8.37 -14.47
C LYS A 62 -19.46 8.57 -14.62
N GLU A 63 -19.07 9.71 -15.19
CA GLU A 63 -17.67 10.09 -15.39
C GLU A 63 -17.28 11.23 -14.44
N GLY A 64 -16.06 11.19 -13.93
CA GLY A 64 -15.50 12.25 -13.13
C GLY A 64 -14.06 12.55 -13.47
N ILE A 65 -13.63 13.77 -13.17
CA ILE A 65 -12.25 14.21 -13.30
C ILE A 65 -11.81 14.76 -11.95
N VAL A 66 -10.73 14.19 -11.41
CA VAL A 66 -10.06 14.71 -10.23
C VAL A 66 -8.70 15.26 -10.62
N ARG A 67 -8.37 16.44 -10.11
CA ARG A 67 -7.05 17.05 -10.25
C ARG A 67 -6.33 16.93 -8.92
N LEU A 68 -5.28 16.13 -8.88
CA LEU A 68 -4.46 15.93 -7.70
C LEU A 68 -3.11 16.60 -7.86
N GLN A 69 -2.57 17.06 -6.73
CA GLN A 69 -1.21 17.53 -6.61
C GLN A 69 -0.51 16.73 -5.52
N ASN A 70 0.65 16.17 -5.84
CA ASN A 70 1.55 15.66 -4.82
C ASN A 70 2.29 16.85 -4.20
N VAL A 71 2.13 17.08 -2.90
CA VAL A 71 2.84 18.15 -2.17
C VAL A 71 3.94 17.58 -1.25
N GLY A 72 3.94 16.27 -1.04
CA GLY A 72 4.91 15.53 -0.25
C GLY A 72 6.07 14.94 -1.07
N VAL A 73 6.61 13.81 -0.60
CA VAL A 73 7.68 13.06 -1.29
C VAL A 73 7.19 12.36 -2.55
N PRO A 74 8.08 11.98 -3.48
CA PRO A 74 7.70 11.21 -4.66
C PRO A 74 7.04 9.88 -4.28
N ILE A 75 6.02 9.49 -5.05
CA ILE A 75 5.27 8.24 -4.84
C ILE A 75 5.14 7.47 -6.15
N ASN A 76 4.99 6.14 -6.09
CA ASN A 76 4.94 5.31 -7.31
C ASN A 76 3.55 5.15 -7.93
N GLY A 77 2.52 5.79 -7.37
CA GLY A 77 1.19 5.75 -7.96
C GLY A 77 0.02 5.92 -7.01
N TYR A 78 -1.18 5.86 -7.59
CA TYR A 78 -2.46 5.99 -6.89
C TYR A 78 -3.44 4.90 -7.31
N LYS A 79 -4.32 4.55 -6.37
CA LYS A 79 -5.55 3.80 -6.59
C LYS A 79 -6.72 4.71 -6.25
N ILE A 80 -7.65 4.86 -7.18
CA ILE A 80 -8.86 5.64 -7.01
C ILE A 80 -10.02 4.67 -6.85
N TYR A 81 -10.75 4.83 -5.75
CA TYR A 81 -11.95 4.08 -5.44
C TYR A 81 -13.15 5.02 -5.46
N ALA A 82 -14.19 4.71 -6.21
CA ALA A 82 -15.48 5.36 -6.05
C ALA A 82 -16.26 4.67 -4.94
N PHE A 83 -17.01 5.42 -4.14
CA PHE A 83 -17.87 4.86 -3.10
C PHE A 83 -19.24 5.53 -3.06
N SER A 84 -20.29 4.74 -2.83
CA SER A 84 -21.64 5.24 -2.53
C SER A 84 -21.98 5.11 -1.05
N ASP A 85 -21.37 4.17 -0.34
CA ASP A 85 -21.51 3.96 1.11
C ASP A 85 -20.23 3.33 1.67
N PHE A 86 -20.10 3.26 2.99
CA PHE A 86 -18.94 2.63 3.67
C PHE A 86 -18.69 1.18 3.22
N ASN A 87 -19.74 0.47 2.79
CA ASN A 87 -19.66 -0.94 2.38
C ASN A 87 -19.60 -1.15 0.86
N LYS A 88 -19.78 -0.09 0.06
CA LYS A 88 -19.81 -0.17 -1.41
C LYS A 88 -18.72 0.71 -1.99
N LYS A 89 -17.60 0.08 -2.33
CA LYS A 89 -16.45 0.70 -3.00
C LYS A 89 -16.09 -0.08 -4.27
N GLU A 90 -15.73 0.64 -5.32
CA GLU A 90 -15.26 0.09 -6.60
C GLU A 90 -13.92 0.73 -6.95
N LEU A 91 -12.93 -0.08 -7.34
CA LEU A 91 -11.69 0.45 -7.91
C LEU A 91 -12.00 0.96 -9.32
N VAL A 92 -11.93 2.27 -9.51
CA VAL A 92 -12.26 2.91 -10.80
C VAL A 92 -11.02 3.19 -11.63
N ARG A 93 -9.87 3.39 -10.97
CA ARG A 93 -8.60 3.62 -11.67
C ARG A 93 -7.41 3.28 -10.82
N GLU A 94 -6.39 2.72 -11.46
CA GLU A 94 -5.06 2.53 -10.89
C GLU A 94 -4.04 3.17 -11.83
N LEU A 95 -3.09 3.89 -11.25
CA LEU A 95 -2.01 4.53 -11.98
C LEU A 95 -0.69 4.15 -11.32
N ASN A 96 0.12 3.38 -12.05
CA ASN A 96 1.43 2.89 -11.62
C ASN A 96 2.53 3.71 -12.31
N MET A 97 2.73 4.94 -11.85
CA MET A 97 3.81 5.80 -12.33
C MET A 97 4.33 6.68 -11.20
N ILE A 98 5.61 7.04 -11.29
CA ILE A 98 6.24 7.94 -10.33
C ILE A 98 5.63 9.35 -10.49
N ILE A 99 5.22 9.95 -9.37
CA ILE A 99 4.65 11.29 -9.31
C ILE A 99 5.52 12.10 -8.36
N GLU A 100 6.27 13.02 -8.96
CA GLU A 100 7.22 13.87 -8.26
C GLU A 100 6.53 14.88 -7.35
N LYS A 101 7.30 15.48 -6.44
CA LYS A 101 6.80 16.57 -5.60
C LYS A 101 6.42 17.77 -6.47
N GLY A 102 5.23 18.31 -6.24
CA GLY A 102 4.67 19.45 -6.96
C GLY A 102 3.92 19.06 -8.24
N ASP A 103 4.07 17.82 -8.72
CA ASP A 103 3.38 17.37 -9.93
C ASP A 103 1.87 17.41 -9.74
N THR A 104 1.21 17.96 -10.76
CA THR A 104 -0.25 18.02 -10.82
C THR A 104 -0.74 17.10 -11.93
N ARG A 105 -1.71 16.24 -11.63
CA ARG A 105 -2.27 15.27 -12.58
C ARG A 105 -3.78 15.37 -12.61
N ASN A 106 -4.31 15.44 -13.83
CA ASN A 106 -5.74 15.29 -14.10
C ASN A 106 -6.03 13.81 -14.36
N MET A 107 -6.96 13.25 -13.61
CA MET A 107 -7.33 11.84 -13.71
C MET A 107 -8.82 11.73 -13.94
N GLY A 108 -9.18 11.25 -15.14
CA GLY A 108 -10.54 10.85 -15.46
C GLY A 108 -10.82 9.45 -14.91
N PHE A 109 -12.02 9.24 -14.39
CA PHE A 109 -12.50 7.93 -13.97
C PHE A 109 -13.95 7.75 -14.39
N THR A 110 -14.35 6.50 -14.57
CA THR A 110 -15.74 6.10 -14.84
C THR A 110 -16.12 5.06 -13.80
N THR A 111 -17.32 5.13 -13.27
CA THR A 111 -17.82 4.19 -12.25
C THR A 111 -19.08 3.49 -12.74
N THR A 112 -19.30 2.27 -12.27
CA THR A 112 -20.57 1.57 -12.49
C THR A 112 -21.58 1.85 -11.38
N ILE A 113 -21.11 2.33 -10.22
CA ILE A 113 -21.92 2.63 -9.04
C ILE A 113 -22.86 3.81 -9.29
N ASP A 114 -24.13 3.63 -8.95
CA ASP A 114 -25.11 4.71 -8.89
C ASP A 114 -24.99 5.51 -7.59
N ASN A 115 -25.23 6.83 -7.67
CA ASN A 115 -25.22 7.74 -6.52
C ASN A 115 -23.92 7.69 -5.70
N ILE A 116 -22.78 7.89 -6.35
CA ILE A 116 -21.52 7.99 -5.62
C ILE A 116 -21.56 9.18 -4.66
N LYS A 117 -21.07 8.97 -3.44
CA LYS A 117 -20.90 10.02 -2.42
C LYS A 117 -19.53 10.68 -2.51
N GLY A 118 -18.58 10.03 -3.18
CA GLY A 118 -17.24 10.56 -3.34
C GLY A 118 -16.27 9.54 -3.92
N ILE A 119 -15.00 9.92 -3.91
CA ILE A 119 -13.88 9.05 -4.24
C ILE A 119 -12.87 9.00 -3.09
N THR A 120 -12.21 7.87 -2.93
CA THR A 120 -11.07 7.67 -2.04
C THR A 120 -9.84 7.41 -2.89
N ILE A 121 -8.77 8.16 -2.65
CA ILE A 121 -7.48 7.95 -3.28
C ILE A 121 -6.54 7.33 -2.26
N GLU A 122 -5.96 6.19 -2.61
CA GLU A 122 -4.98 5.48 -1.80
C GLU A 122 -3.64 5.44 -2.54
N VAL A 123 -2.54 5.65 -1.82
CA VAL A 123 -1.19 5.57 -2.38
C VAL A 123 -0.72 4.12 -2.35
N ILE A 124 -0.13 3.65 -3.44
CA ILE A 124 0.17 2.23 -3.64
C ILE A 124 1.17 1.69 -2.60
N ASP A 125 2.21 2.45 -2.27
CA ASP A 125 3.26 2.03 -1.34
C ASP A 125 3.03 2.47 0.10
N CYS A 126 2.00 3.26 0.35
CA CYS A 126 1.70 3.84 1.65
C CYS A 126 0.32 3.43 2.15
N PRO A 127 0.18 2.17 2.60
CA PRO A 127 -1.09 1.69 3.12
C PRO A 127 -1.49 2.50 4.36
N GLY A 128 -2.65 3.14 4.29
CA GLY A 128 -3.20 3.96 5.37
C GLY A 128 -3.27 5.45 5.05
N ILE A 129 -2.49 5.95 4.08
CA ILE A 129 -2.65 7.30 3.55
C ILE A 129 -3.79 7.29 2.54
N LYS A 130 -4.92 7.88 2.93
CA LYS A 130 -6.13 7.95 2.11
C LYS A 130 -6.66 9.36 2.07
N LEU A 131 -6.95 9.84 0.87
CA LEU A 131 -7.63 11.11 0.67
C LEU A 131 -9.08 10.83 0.25
N VAL A 132 -10.03 11.26 1.05
CA VAL A 132 -11.46 11.14 0.76
C VAL A 132 -11.97 12.47 0.20
N ILE A 133 -12.50 12.44 -1.01
CA ILE A 133 -13.07 13.61 -1.68
C ILE A 133 -14.57 13.36 -1.83
N PRO A 134 -15.42 14.01 -1.02
CA PRO A 134 -16.85 13.90 -1.18
C PRO A 134 -17.30 14.63 -2.46
N VAL A 135 -18.30 14.09 -3.14
CA VAL A 135 -19.04 14.82 -4.17
C VAL A 135 -19.81 15.91 -3.43
N ARG A 136 -19.42 17.18 -3.63
CA ARG A 136 -20.23 18.29 -3.14
C ARG A 136 -21.46 18.37 -4.04
N GLU A 137 -22.62 18.00 -3.51
CA GLU A 137 -23.87 18.49 -4.06
C GLU A 137 -23.83 20.02 -3.92
N ASN A 138 -23.80 20.74 -5.04
CA ASN A 138 -24.00 22.17 -5.02
C ASN A 138 -25.41 22.43 -4.47
N SER A 139 -25.50 22.75 -3.18
CA SER A 139 -26.71 23.32 -2.59
C SER A 139 -26.90 24.69 -3.23
N TYR A 140 -27.89 24.76 -4.14
CA TYR A 140 -28.43 26.01 -4.67
C TYR A 140 -29.06 26.86 -3.57
#